data_AF-A0A1Q7ZXS5-F1
#
_entry.id   AF-A0A1Q7ZXS5-F1
#
_cell.length_a   1.000
_cell.length_b   1.000
_cell.length_c   1.000
_cell.angle_alpha   90.00
_cell.angle_beta   90.00
_cell.angle_gamma   90.00
#
_symmetry.space_group_name_H-M   'P 1'
#
loop_
_entity.id
_entity.type
_entity.pdbx_description
1 polymer ?
#
loop_
_entity_poly.entity_id
_entity_poly.type
_entity_poly.pdbx_seq_one_letter_code
_entity_poly.pdbx_strand_id
1 'polypeptide(L)'
;MPGTRCKTAFGCAITSLAIAAIATCAAACGGEAGSTPSPTPTQATSPGHLPSPSPKAFSFQLNPVNTARATGTIAVSAGQRSTTIELKITGLQPNSSHVSHIHIGGCPQTSRGVIAFALNQVVADGLGTADTRTTLNITYPPASGKWYVVVHAGPDMQGTSASYLMCGNLF
;
A
#
# COMPACT_ATOMS: atom_id res chain seq x y z
N MET A 1 -39.75 37.01 5.84
CA MET A 1 -38.64 37.78 6.44
C MET A 1 -37.42 37.64 5.55
N PRO A 2 -37.05 38.65 4.73
CA PRO A 2 -35.83 38.59 3.94
C PRO A 2 -34.67 39.22 4.74
N GLY A 3 -33.70 38.39 5.14
CA GLY A 3 -32.49 38.80 5.83
C GLY A 3 -31.30 38.82 4.89
N THR A 4 -30.77 40.01 4.70
CA THR A 4 -29.76 40.47 3.74
C THR A 4 -28.41 39.75 3.84
N ARG A 5 -27.79 39.55 2.68
CA ARG A 5 -26.40 39.08 2.49
C ARG A 5 -25.41 40.00 3.21
N CYS A 6 -24.43 39.42 3.90
CA CYS A 6 -23.19 40.11 4.28
C CYS A 6 -22.04 39.61 3.37
N LYS A 7 -21.48 40.53 2.58
CA LYS A 7 -20.28 40.37 1.75
C LYS A 7 -19.10 40.99 2.50
N THR A 8 -18.04 40.22 2.75
CA THR A 8 -16.68 40.71 3.08
C THR A 8 -15.75 39.49 3.09
N ALA A 9 -14.52 39.49 2.59
CA ALA A 9 -13.78 40.32 1.66
C ALA A 9 -12.60 39.44 1.19
N PHE A 10 -12.21 39.59 -0.06
CA PHE A 10 -10.99 39.01 -0.62
C PHE A 10 -9.76 39.62 0.06
N GLY A 11 -8.99 38.81 0.78
CA GLY A 11 -7.65 39.15 1.25
C GLY A 11 -6.61 38.46 0.39
N CYS A 12 -6.22 39.10 -0.71
CA CYS A 12 -5.07 38.72 -1.53
C CYS A 12 -3.86 39.50 -1.03
N ALA A 13 -2.87 38.81 -0.45
CA ALA A 13 -1.53 39.35 -0.23
C ALA A 13 -0.54 38.17 -0.20
N ILE A 14 -0.09 37.75 -1.38
CA ILE A 14 1.00 36.77 -1.51
C ILE A 14 2.27 37.57 -1.76
N THR A 15 2.98 37.87 -0.67
CA THR A 15 4.26 38.56 -0.72
C THR A 15 5.34 37.57 -1.15
N SER A 16 5.85 37.75 -2.36
CA SER A 16 6.96 36.99 -2.92
C SER A 16 8.25 37.33 -2.17
N LEU A 17 8.95 36.32 -1.64
CA LEU A 17 10.37 36.44 -1.26
C LEU A 17 11.14 35.32 -1.95
N ALA A 18 11.83 35.70 -3.02
CA ALA A 18 12.85 34.89 -3.68
C ALA A 18 14.16 35.02 -2.88
N ILE A 19 14.81 33.91 -2.52
CA ILE A 19 16.17 33.92 -2.01
C ILE A 19 16.98 32.76 -2.63
N ALA A 20 17.89 33.20 -3.52
CA ALA A 20 19.27 32.78 -3.76
C ALA A 20 19.63 31.29 -3.92
N ALA A 21 20.11 30.98 -5.12
CA ALA A 21 20.97 29.86 -5.44
C ALA A 21 22.34 29.96 -4.74
N ILE A 22 22.87 28.83 -4.28
CA ILE A 22 24.29 28.66 -3.94
C ILE A 22 24.81 27.45 -4.71
N ALA A 23 25.86 27.73 -5.49
CA ALA A 23 26.54 26.83 -6.38
C ALA A 23 27.85 26.31 -5.77
N THR A 24 28.36 25.24 -6.40
CA THR A 24 29.76 24.76 -6.46
C THR A 24 30.39 24.08 -5.25
N CYS A 25 30.76 22.81 -5.45
CA CYS A 25 32.12 22.23 -5.33
C CYS A 25 31.99 20.69 -5.47
N ALA A 26 32.93 19.87 -5.90
CA ALA A 26 34.10 19.93 -6.79
C ALA A 26 34.42 18.44 -7.05
N ALA A 27 34.81 18.10 -8.27
CA ALA A 27 35.24 16.74 -8.61
C ALA A 27 36.55 16.39 -7.90
N ALA A 28 36.65 15.17 -7.36
CA ALA A 28 37.90 14.57 -6.93
C ALA A 28 38.01 13.16 -7.54
N CYS A 29 38.97 13.03 -8.45
CA CYS A 29 39.49 11.78 -9.01
C CYS A 29 40.63 11.29 -8.11
N GLY A 30 40.80 9.97 -8.02
CA GLY A 30 42.12 9.38 -7.80
C GLY A 30 42.16 8.26 -6.76
N GLY A 31 42.60 7.08 -7.19
CA GLY A 31 43.13 6.06 -6.29
C GLY A 31 42.94 4.61 -6.74
N GLU A 32 43.54 4.20 -7.86
CA GLU A 32 43.88 2.79 -8.10
C GLU A 32 45.21 2.47 -7.41
N ALA A 33 45.25 1.44 -6.56
CA ALA A 33 46.39 0.50 -6.41
C ALA A 33 46.15 -0.47 -5.23
N GLY A 34 46.36 -1.75 -5.47
CA GLY A 34 46.66 -2.71 -4.40
C GLY A 34 45.90 -4.03 -4.46
N SER A 35 46.08 -4.82 -5.52
CA SER A 35 45.72 -6.25 -5.50
C SER A 35 46.76 -7.01 -4.66
N THR A 36 46.39 -7.36 -3.43
CA THR A 36 47.12 -8.34 -2.61
C THR A 36 46.36 -9.67 -2.67
N PRO A 37 46.99 -10.81 -3.06
CA PRO A 37 46.33 -12.10 -2.98
C PRO A 37 46.17 -12.52 -1.52
N SER A 38 44.92 -12.53 -1.05
CA SER A 38 44.54 -13.08 0.25
C SER A 38 44.51 -14.62 0.17
N PRO A 39 45.03 -15.35 1.17
CA PRO A 39 45.07 -16.81 1.15
C PRO A 39 43.66 -17.42 1.14
N THR A 40 43.52 -18.49 0.36
CA THR A 40 42.32 -19.33 0.23
C THR A 40 41.73 -19.67 1.60
N PRO A 41 40.48 -19.28 1.90
CA PRO A 41 39.78 -19.84 3.04
C PRO A 41 39.36 -21.27 2.70
N THR A 42 39.84 -22.24 3.48
CA THR A 42 39.31 -23.59 3.54
C THR A 42 37.78 -23.51 3.66
N GLN A 43 37.07 -23.95 2.62
CA GLN A 43 35.62 -24.06 2.64
C GLN A 43 35.24 -25.02 3.77
N ALA A 44 34.77 -24.46 4.88
CA ALA A 44 33.99 -25.20 5.85
C ALA A 44 32.72 -25.66 5.14
N THR A 45 32.53 -26.97 5.06
CA THR A 45 31.30 -27.59 4.59
C THR A 45 30.16 -27.09 5.47
N SER A 46 29.37 -26.13 4.98
CA SER A 46 28.14 -25.71 5.65
C SER A 46 27.24 -26.93 5.85
N PRO A 47 26.75 -27.19 7.08
CA PRO A 47 25.70 -28.17 7.26
C PRO A 47 24.50 -27.75 6.41
N GLY A 48 23.99 -28.70 5.62
CA GLY A 48 22.99 -28.47 4.59
C GLY A 48 21.81 -27.64 5.09
N HIS A 49 21.53 -26.54 4.38
CA HIS A 49 20.31 -25.76 4.54
C HIS A 49 19.14 -26.67 4.18
N LEU A 50 18.43 -27.17 5.19
CA LEU A 50 17.12 -27.78 5.03
C LEU A 50 16.26 -26.81 4.18
N PRO A 51 15.55 -27.28 3.14
CA PRO A 51 14.75 -26.40 2.32
C PRO A 51 13.69 -25.72 3.20
N SER A 52 13.81 -24.39 3.33
CA SER A 52 12.79 -23.57 3.99
C SER A 52 11.47 -23.75 3.23
N PRO A 53 10.36 -24.07 3.91
CA PRO A 53 9.09 -24.29 3.23
C PRO A 53 8.70 -23.02 2.47
N SER A 54 8.51 -23.14 1.15
CA SER A 54 8.07 -22.03 0.32
C SER A 54 6.68 -21.55 0.76
N PRO A 55 6.41 -20.23 0.75
CA PRO A 55 5.08 -19.71 1.03
C PRO A 55 4.02 -20.28 0.08
N LYS A 56 2.82 -20.51 0.59
CA LYS A 56 1.65 -20.89 -0.23
C LYS A 56 1.05 -19.65 -0.87
N ALA A 57 0.84 -19.68 -2.18
CA ALA A 57 0.27 -18.56 -2.92
C ALA A 57 -1.22 -18.76 -3.24
N PHE A 58 -2.01 -17.70 -3.11
CA PHE A 58 -3.42 -17.64 -3.48
C PHE A 58 -3.69 -16.36 -4.27
N SER A 59 -4.71 -16.39 -5.13
CA SER A 59 -5.16 -15.21 -5.87
C SER A 59 -6.68 -15.09 -5.77
N PHE A 60 -7.15 -13.89 -5.47
CA PHE A 60 -8.56 -13.55 -5.33
C PHE A 60 -8.88 -12.29 -6.13
N GLN A 61 -10.16 -12.09 -6.43
CA GLN A 61 -10.63 -10.88 -7.08
C GLN A 61 -10.86 -9.76 -6.07
N LEU A 62 -10.45 -8.55 -6.42
CA LEU A 62 -10.85 -7.32 -5.75
C LEU A 62 -11.86 -6.59 -6.64
N ASN A 63 -13.12 -6.66 -6.25
CA ASN A 63 -14.24 -6.19 -7.08
C ASN A 63 -14.68 -4.78 -6.65
N PRO A 64 -15.18 -3.96 -7.59
CA PRO A 64 -15.77 -2.68 -7.25
C PRO A 64 -17.01 -2.86 -6.38
N VAL A 65 -17.26 -1.89 -5.50
CA VAL A 65 -18.49 -1.79 -4.71
C VAL A 65 -19.24 -0.54 -5.16
N ASN A 66 -20.57 -0.57 -5.05
CA ASN A 66 -21.46 0.52 -5.46
C ASN A 66 -21.28 0.85 -6.96
N THR A 67 -20.99 2.12 -7.28
CA THR A 67 -20.83 2.62 -8.65
C THR A 67 -19.38 2.68 -9.11
N ALA A 68 -18.43 2.18 -8.30
CA ALA A 68 -17.01 2.19 -8.64
C ALA A 68 -16.73 1.40 -9.92
N ARG A 69 -15.68 1.81 -10.65
CA ARG A 69 -15.25 1.19 -11.91
C ARG A 69 -13.93 0.42 -11.76
N ALA A 70 -13.18 0.69 -10.69
CA ALA A 70 -11.89 0.06 -10.44
C ALA A 70 -12.02 -1.46 -10.32
N THR A 71 -11.01 -2.18 -10.80
CA THR A 71 -10.92 -3.64 -10.69
C THR A 71 -9.50 -4.02 -10.28
N GLY A 72 -9.36 -5.17 -9.62
CA GLY A 72 -8.06 -5.61 -9.18
C GLY A 72 -8.02 -7.05 -8.72
N THR A 73 -6.85 -7.44 -8.24
CA THR A 73 -6.58 -8.76 -7.68
C THR A 73 -5.92 -8.64 -6.33
N ILE A 74 -6.15 -9.63 -5.48
CA ILE A 74 -5.47 -9.82 -4.20
C ILE A 74 -4.59 -11.05 -4.34
N ALA A 75 -3.27 -10.88 -4.28
CA ALA A 75 -2.35 -12.00 -4.14
C ALA A 75 -1.99 -12.18 -2.66
N VAL A 76 -2.14 -13.41 -2.16
CA VAL A 76 -1.80 -13.77 -0.78
C VAL A 76 -0.66 -14.77 -0.81
N SER A 77 0.44 -14.44 -0.15
CA SER A 77 1.59 -15.34 0.04
C SER A 77 1.70 -15.69 1.53
N ALA A 78 1.25 -16.88 1.90
CA ALA A 78 1.15 -17.36 3.28
C ALA A 78 2.38 -18.21 3.64
N GLY A 79 3.24 -17.66 4.47
CA GLY A 79 4.31 -18.38 5.17
C GLY A 79 3.83 -18.98 6.49
N GLN A 80 4.74 -19.60 7.24
CA GLN A 80 4.41 -20.22 8.54
C GLN A 80 3.99 -19.20 9.60
N ARG A 81 4.62 -18.01 9.62
CA ARG A 81 4.41 -16.96 10.63
C ARG A 81 4.14 -15.57 10.06
N SER A 82 4.21 -15.43 8.74
CA SER A 82 3.97 -14.17 8.05
C SER A 82 3.13 -14.40 6.81
N THR A 83 2.28 -13.43 6.51
CA THR A 83 1.44 -13.43 5.32
C THR A 83 1.63 -12.11 4.60
N THR A 84 1.95 -12.16 3.31
CA THR A 84 2.03 -10.99 2.45
C THR A 84 0.75 -10.88 1.63
N ILE A 85 0.15 -9.69 1.64
CA ILE A 85 -1.02 -9.31 0.84
C ILE A 85 -0.57 -8.28 -0.17
N GLU A 86 -0.81 -8.55 -1.44
CA GLU A 86 -0.53 -7.63 -2.54
C GLU A 86 -1.81 -7.31 -3.30
N LEU A 87 -2.08 -6.02 -3.43
CA LEU A 87 -3.22 -5.47 -4.14
C LEU A 87 -2.71 -4.85 -5.43
N LYS A 88 -3.15 -5.39 -6.56
CA LYS A 88 -2.92 -4.78 -7.88
C LYS A 88 -4.25 -4.29 -8.41
N ILE A 89 -4.35 -3.00 -8.70
CA ILE A 89 -5.62 -2.32 -9.00
C ILE A 89 -5.42 -1.42 -10.22
N THR A 90 -6.44 -1.37 -11.07
CA THR A 90 -6.53 -0.41 -12.18
C THR A 90 -7.88 0.30 -12.15
N GLY A 91 -7.95 1.48 -12.76
CA GLY A 91 -9.19 2.27 -12.85
C GLY A 91 -9.53 3.05 -11.57
N LEU A 92 -8.55 3.27 -10.69
CA LEU A 92 -8.66 4.23 -9.59
C LEU A 92 -8.62 5.66 -10.15
N GLN A 93 -9.04 6.63 -9.34
CA GLN A 93 -8.81 8.03 -9.67
C GLN A 93 -7.28 8.29 -9.78
N PRO A 94 -6.77 8.91 -10.86
CA PRO A 94 -5.36 9.23 -10.98
C PRO A 94 -4.83 10.07 -9.81
N ASN A 95 -3.59 9.80 -9.39
CA ASN A 95 -2.89 10.51 -8.29
C ASN A 95 -3.70 10.56 -6.98
N SER A 96 -4.43 9.50 -6.68
CA SER A 96 -5.27 9.40 -5.47
C SER A 96 -4.68 8.42 -4.46
N SER A 97 -5.24 8.45 -3.25
CA SER A 97 -4.82 7.55 -2.20
C SER A 97 -5.98 7.05 -1.36
N HIS A 98 -5.91 5.77 -0.97
CA HIS A 98 -7.01 5.02 -0.38
C HIS A 98 -6.49 4.18 0.78
N VAL A 99 -7.06 4.34 1.99
CA VAL A 99 -6.76 3.42 3.10
C VAL A 99 -7.29 2.03 2.78
N SER A 100 -6.56 1.01 3.20
CA SER A 100 -6.96 -0.38 2.97
C SER A 100 -6.80 -1.24 4.22
N HIS A 101 -7.70 -2.20 4.37
CA HIS A 101 -7.81 -3.03 5.57
C HIS A 101 -8.20 -4.46 5.22
N ILE A 102 -7.85 -5.40 6.09
CA ILE A 102 -8.52 -6.70 6.19
C ILE A 102 -9.64 -6.56 7.20
N HIS A 103 -10.85 -6.97 6.84
CA HIS A 103 -12.01 -7.04 7.72
C HIS A 103 -12.42 -8.49 7.99
N ILE A 104 -13.15 -8.68 9.09
CA ILE A 104 -13.81 -9.96 9.42
C ILE A 104 -15.19 -10.03 8.77
N GLY A 105 -15.48 -11.13 8.08
CA GLY A 105 -16.75 -11.41 7.41
C GLY A 105 -16.58 -11.70 5.92
N GLY A 106 -17.50 -11.18 5.10
CA GLY A 106 -17.45 -11.31 3.64
C GLY A 106 -17.87 -10.04 2.91
N CYS A 107 -17.49 -9.96 1.64
CA CYS A 107 -17.76 -8.90 0.69
C CYS A 107 -18.85 -9.33 -0.33
N PRO A 108 -19.80 -8.43 -0.72
CA PRO A 108 -20.01 -7.10 -0.15
C PRO A 108 -20.71 -7.19 1.21
N GLN A 109 -20.30 -6.36 2.17
CA GLN A 109 -21.00 -6.26 3.45
C GLN A 109 -21.93 -5.06 3.46
N THR A 110 -23.15 -5.24 3.97
CA THR A 110 -24.17 -4.18 4.10
C THR A 110 -23.87 -3.20 5.23
N SER A 111 -22.93 -3.52 6.13
CA SER A 111 -22.46 -2.67 7.22
C SER A 111 -20.93 -2.71 7.32
N ARG A 112 -20.34 -1.72 8.01
CA ARG A 112 -18.88 -1.67 8.21
C ARG A 112 -18.45 -2.89 9.04
N GLY A 113 -17.67 -3.80 8.45
CA GLY A 113 -17.12 -4.94 9.18
C GLY A 113 -16.08 -4.51 10.21
N VAL A 114 -15.79 -5.37 11.19
CA VAL A 114 -14.69 -5.17 12.13
C VAL A 114 -13.36 -5.24 11.38
N ILE A 115 -12.50 -4.23 11.57
CA ILE A 115 -11.14 -4.22 11.02
C ILE A 115 -10.29 -5.23 11.80
N ALA A 116 -9.70 -6.19 11.10
CA ALA A 116 -8.74 -7.13 11.67
C ALA A 116 -7.31 -6.58 11.59
N PHE A 117 -6.93 -6.04 10.43
CA PHE A 117 -5.56 -5.55 10.19
C PHE A 117 -5.56 -4.33 9.28
N ALA A 118 -4.70 -3.36 9.60
CA ALA A 118 -4.33 -2.30 8.67
C ALA A 118 -3.39 -2.83 7.59
N LEU A 119 -3.63 -2.40 6.36
CA LEU A 119 -2.75 -2.64 5.24
C LEU A 119 -2.08 -1.32 4.83
N ASN A 120 -1.01 -1.42 4.05
CA ASN A 120 -0.40 -0.27 3.43
C ASN A 120 -1.43 0.48 2.58
N GLN A 121 -1.30 1.81 2.57
CA GLN A 121 -2.18 2.67 1.82
C GLN A 121 -2.02 2.41 0.31
N VAL A 122 -3.15 2.29 -0.38
CA VAL A 122 -3.17 2.12 -1.83
C VAL A 122 -3.00 3.49 -2.47
N VAL A 123 -1.89 3.68 -3.19
CA VAL A 123 -1.59 4.94 -3.89
C VAL A 123 -1.68 4.70 -5.39
N ALA A 124 -2.61 5.39 -6.05
CA ALA A 124 -2.79 5.32 -7.48
C ALA A 124 -1.86 6.31 -8.19
N ASP A 125 -1.18 5.84 -9.23
CA ASP A 125 -0.37 6.67 -10.10
C ASP A 125 -1.22 7.57 -11.03
N GLY A 126 -0.57 8.29 -11.93
CA GLY A 126 -1.23 9.17 -12.91
C GLY A 126 -2.11 8.43 -13.94
N LEU A 127 -2.06 7.11 -14.00
CA LEU A 127 -2.91 6.26 -14.85
C LEU A 127 -4.04 5.59 -14.05
N GLY A 128 -4.13 5.84 -12.74
CA GLY A 128 -5.10 5.17 -11.88
C GLY A 128 -4.73 3.72 -11.55
N THR A 129 -3.45 3.37 -11.64
CA THR A 129 -2.92 2.04 -11.31
C THR A 129 -2.24 2.07 -9.94
N ALA A 130 -2.41 0.99 -9.18
CA ALA A 130 -1.73 0.81 -7.90
C ALA A 130 -1.21 -0.62 -7.76
N ASP A 131 -0.01 -0.76 -7.22
CA ASP A 131 0.58 -2.02 -6.79
C ASP A 131 1.08 -1.85 -5.35
N THR A 132 0.34 -2.40 -4.39
CA THR A 132 0.56 -2.17 -2.96
C THR A 132 0.72 -3.49 -2.23
N ARG A 133 1.86 -3.66 -1.55
CA ARG A 133 2.19 -4.87 -0.80
C ARG A 133 2.30 -4.58 0.70
N THR A 134 1.67 -5.41 1.51
CA THR A 134 1.76 -5.39 2.98
C THR A 134 2.19 -6.76 3.47
N THR A 135 3.16 -6.83 4.39
CA THR A 135 3.53 -8.07 5.08
C THR A 135 3.09 -7.97 6.53
N LEU A 136 2.32 -8.96 6.98
CA LEU A 136 1.77 -9.05 8.32
C LEU A 136 2.36 -10.27 9.04
N ASN A 137 2.63 -10.14 10.34
CA ASN A 137 3.09 -11.25 11.20
C ASN A 137 1.90 -12.10 11.67
N ILE A 138 1.20 -12.70 10.70
CA ILE A 138 0.00 -13.53 10.91
C ILE A 138 0.07 -14.76 10.02
N THR A 139 -0.70 -15.78 10.38
CA THR A 139 -0.93 -16.97 9.57
C THR A 139 -2.22 -16.84 8.78
N TYR A 140 -2.21 -17.35 7.55
CA TYR A 140 -3.38 -17.46 6.68
C TYR A 140 -3.55 -18.91 6.20
N PRO A 141 -4.78 -19.45 6.11
CA PRO A 141 -6.05 -18.81 6.46
C PRO A 141 -6.21 -18.54 7.97
N PRO A 142 -7.12 -17.66 8.38
CA PRO A 142 -7.42 -17.45 9.79
C PRO A 142 -7.86 -18.75 10.48
N ALA A 143 -7.51 -18.90 11.76
CA ALA A 143 -7.93 -20.06 12.57
C ALA A 143 -9.46 -20.15 12.72
N SER A 144 -10.16 -19.02 12.65
CA SER A 144 -11.62 -18.95 12.67
C SER A 144 -12.13 -17.76 11.89
N GLY A 145 -13.38 -17.87 11.43
CA GLY A 145 -14.04 -16.82 10.66
C GLY A 145 -13.57 -16.74 9.21
N LYS A 146 -13.95 -15.64 8.56
CA LYS A 146 -13.63 -15.33 7.17
C LYS A 146 -13.06 -13.93 7.11
N TRP A 147 -12.14 -13.70 6.18
CA TRP A 147 -11.55 -12.39 5.94
C TRP A 147 -11.87 -11.91 4.53
N TYR A 148 -11.95 -10.59 4.38
CA TYR A 148 -12.02 -9.91 3.10
C TYR A 148 -11.20 -8.63 3.15
N VAL A 149 -10.60 -8.27 2.02
CA VAL A 149 -9.90 -6.99 1.87
C VAL A 149 -10.91 -5.92 1.48
N VAL A 150 -10.70 -4.73 2.01
CA VAL A 150 -11.41 -3.50 1.64
C VAL A 150 -10.39 -2.46 1.22
N VAL A 151 -10.69 -1.77 0.11
CA VAL A 151 -10.07 -0.48 -0.24
C VAL A 151 -11.16 0.58 -0.09
N HIS A 152 -10.88 1.58 0.73
CA HIS A 152 -11.81 2.67 1.00
C HIS A 152 -11.79 3.71 -0.13
N ALA A 153 -12.73 4.65 -0.12
CA ALA A 153 -12.87 5.66 -1.17
C ALA A 153 -11.90 6.84 -1.05
N GLY A 154 -11.24 7.00 0.10
CA GLY A 154 -10.34 8.11 0.34
C GLY A 154 -9.17 7.79 1.26
N PRO A 155 -8.32 8.81 1.53
CA PRO A 155 -7.04 8.63 2.20
C PRO A 155 -7.16 8.50 3.72
N ASP A 156 -8.38 8.55 4.25
CA ASP A 156 -8.68 8.48 5.68
C ASP A 156 -10.04 7.79 5.91
N MET A 157 -10.42 7.70 7.18
CA MET A 157 -11.65 7.06 7.63
C MET A 157 -12.76 8.05 7.98
N GLN A 158 -12.69 9.28 7.46
CA GLN A 158 -13.64 10.34 7.75
C GLN A 158 -14.72 10.47 6.66
N GLY A 159 -15.96 10.72 7.07
CA GLY A 159 -17.07 11.02 6.15
C GLY A 159 -17.20 10.01 5.00
N THR A 160 -17.22 10.52 3.76
CA THR A 160 -17.33 9.70 2.55
C THR A 160 -16.06 8.94 2.20
N SER A 161 -14.86 9.37 2.66
CA SER A 161 -13.60 8.65 2.48
C SER A 161 -13.68 7.24 3.06
N ALA A 162 -14.43 7.10 4.15
CA ALA A 162 -14.60 5.85 4.88
C ALA A 162 -15.45 4.81 4.13
N SER A 163 -16.15 5.18 3.06
CA SER A 163 -16.97 4.26 2.27
C SER A 163 -16.12 3.23 1.54
N TYR A 164 -16.69 2.06 1.24
CA TYR A 164 -15.97 1.00 0.52
C TYR A 164 -15.98 1.34 -0.97
N LEU A 165 -14.80 1.42 -1.56
CA LEU A 165 -14.61 1.56 -3.01
C LEU A 165 -14.54 0.18 -3.67
N MET A 166 -13.81 -0.75 -3.03
CA MET A 166 -13.61 -2.10 -3.52
C MET A 166 -13.56 -3.09 -2.37
N CYS A 167 -13.95 -4.34 -2.61
CA CYS A 167 -13.70 -5.42 -1.68
C CYS A 167 -13.54 -6.78 -2.36
N GLY A 168 -12.92 -7.73 -1.65
CA GLY A 168 -12.65 -9.07 -2.16
C GLY A 168 -12.51 -10.10 -1.06
N ASN A 169 -13.21 -11.23 -1.19
CA ASN A 169 -13.17 -12.34 -0.24
C ASN A 169 -11.84 -13.10 -0.33
N LEU A 170 -11.32 -13.54 0.82
CA LEU A 170 -10.14 -14.40 0.93
C LEU A 170 -10.55 -15.84 1.28
N PHE A 171 -11.51 -16.41 0.56
CA PHE A 171 -11.99 -17.79 0.73
C PHE A 171 -12.77 -18.26 -0.49
#